data_AF-A0A946C8B1-F1
#
_entry.id   AF-A0A946C8B1-F1
#
_cell.length_a   1.000
_cell.length_b   1.000
_cell.length_c   1.000
_cell.angle_alpha   90.00
_cell.angle_beta   90.00
_cell.angle_gamma   90.00
#
_symmetry.space_group_name_H-M   'P 1'
#
loop_
_entity.id
_entity.type
_entity.pdbx_description
1 polymer ?
#
loop_
_entity_poly.entity_id
_entity_poly.type
_entity_poly.pdbx_seq_one_letter_code
_entity_poly.pdbx_strand_id
1 'polypeptide(L)'
;TPGISNTEKISNEDSSINSYTIENNEDYNRFVGSDKLDNSKRINASFSISNEKFNSTISSTYEFTKNSNYHYSQGNDKNLSDILGSFDLNFYNSISSYNFRFDPHNNYMKSQNYEMKYKNTIGDYKLSYLDQKTKTDDIIISDKESINYRFDSIKYKNSKISYFGLFDLKNSINTESGFSYSYFDECFGINLDFKRNSYTEEELKPQDIMTVMFSFKNLGSYKSTNLAVSENDKQDIEWESKRIDNDLFN
;
A
#
# COMPACT_ATOMS: atom_id res chain seq x y z
N THR A 1 -13.90 21.53 -34.69
CA THR A 1 -14.25 22.28 -33.47
C THR A 1 -13.50 21.65 -32.30
N PRO A 2 -12.86 22.41 -31.40
CA PRO A 2 -12.30 21.84 -30.17
C PRO A 2 -13.41 21.17 -29.36
N GLY A 3 -13.10 20.08 -28.65
CA GLY A 3 -14.06 19.40 -27.78
C GLY A 3 -14.68 20.35 -26.76
N ILE A 4 -15.99 20.23 -26.54
CA ILE A 4 -16.74 21.06 -25.61
C ILE A 4 -16.17 20.82 -24.20
N SER A 5 -15.76 21.88 -23.51
CA SER A 5 -15.41 21.79 -22.07
C SER A 5 -16.67 21.46 -21.28
N ASN A 6 -16.54 20.66 -20.20
CA ASN A 6 -17.69 20.35 -19.33
C ASN A 6 -18.41 21.65 -18.95
N THR A 7 -19.72 21.67 -19.14
CA THR A 7 -20.55 22.82 -18.76
C THR A 7 -20.84 22.77 -17.28
N GLU A 8 -20.76 23.89 -16.56
CA GLU A 8 -21.17 24.00 -15.15
C GLU A 8 -22.67 23.71 -14.90
N LYS A 9 -23.43 23.43 -15.96
CA LYS A 9 -24.85 23.06 -15.91
C LYS A 9 -25.09 21.59 -15.55
N ILE A 10 -24.07 20.73 -15.66
CA ILE A 10 -24.14 19.31 -15.31
C ILE A 10 -23.47 19.15 -13.96
N SER A 11 -24.24 18.73 -12.95
CA SER A 11 -23.71 18.40 -11.62
C SER A 11 -22.77 17.21 -11.71
N ASN A 12 -21.75 17.18 -10.84
CA ASN A 12 -20.80 16.09 -10.74
C ASN A 12 -21.27 15.09 -9.68
N GLU A 13 -21.98 14.05 -10.09
CA GLU A 13 -22.53 13.02 -9.20
C GLU A 13 -21.61 11.79 -9.12
N ASP A 14 -21.03 11.39 -10.25
CA ASP A 14 -20.24 10.14 -10.36
C ASP A 14 -18.76 10.35 -10.70
N SER A 15 -18.41 11.53 -11.21
CA SER A 15 -17.09 11.67 -11.82
C SER A 15 -16.03 12.06 -10.81
N SER A 16 -14.95 11.29 -10.83
CA SER A 16 -13.80 11.46 -9.94
C SER A 16 -12.51 11.50 -10.74
N ILE A 17 -11.52 12.12 -10.13
CA ILE A 17 -10.18 12.23 -10.70
C ILE A 17 -9.47 10.90 -10.47
N ASN A 18 -9.10 10.21 -11.55
CA ASN A 18 -8.27 9.02 -11.44
C ASN A 18 -6.87 9.40 -10.90
N SER A 19 -6.21 8.45 -10.24
CA SER A 19 -4.80 8.59 -9.87
C SER A 19 -3.95 8.91 -11.11
N TYR A 20 -3.11 9.93 -11.04
CA TYR A 20 -2.23 10.30 -12.16
C TYR A 20 -1.07 9.31 -12.26
N THR A 21 -1.24 8.31 -13.14
CA THR A 21 -0.33 7.17 -13.33
C THR A 21 0.06 7.02 -14.80
N ILE A 22 1.07 6.19 -15.07
CA ILE A 22 1.55 5.93 -16.43
C ILE A 22 0.43 5.37 -17.31
N GLU A 23 -0.34 4.41 -16.79
CA GLU A 23 -1.46 3.76 -17.50
C GLU A 23 -2.57 4.75 -17.85
N ASN A 24 -3.05 5.49 -16.85
CA ASN A 24 -4.18 6.41 -17.03
C ASN A 24 -3.82 7.60 -17.93
N ASN A 25 -2.54 7.92 -18.10
CA ASN A 25 -2.13 9.06 -18.91
C ASN A 25 -2.41 8.84 -20.41
N GLU A 26 -2.50 7.59 -20.84
CA GLU A 26 -2.81 7.19 -22.21
C GLU A 26 -4.31 7.21 -22.52
N ASP A 27 -5.18 7.23 -21.50
CA ASP A 27 -6.62 7.18 -21.67
C ASP A 27 -7.19 8.41 -22.37
N TYR A 28 -8.09 8.21 -23.34
CA TYR A 28 -8.78 9.34 -23.99
C TYR A 28 -9.56 10.21 -22.99
N ASN A 29 -10.20 9.58 -21.99
CA ASN A 29 -10.83 10.26 -20.87
C ASN A 29 -10.17 9.82 -19.57
N ARG A 30 -9.51 10.76 -18.86
CA ARG A 30 -8.82 10.46 -17.59
C ARG A 30 -9.71 10.60 -16.35
N PHE A 31 -10.95 11.07 -16.51
CA PHE A 31 -11.95 11.02 -15.45
C PHE A 31 -12.58 9.62 -15.40
N VAL A 32 -12.80 9.13 -14.18
CA VAL A 32 -13.72 8.00 -13.96
C VAL A 32 -15.13 8.56 -13.92
N GLY A 33 -16.12 7.80 -14.38
CA GLY A 33 -17.53 8.21 -14.42
C GLY A 33 -17.96 8.74 -15.79
N SER A 34 -19.12 9.37 -15.84
CA SER A 34 -19.76 9.84 -17.07
C SER A 34 -20.09 11.34 -17.10
N ASP A 35 -20.10 12.00 -15.94
CA ASP A 35 -20.43 13.42 -15.80
C ASP A 35 -19.31 14.38 -16.27
N LYS A 36 -18.04 13.94 -16.22
CA LYS A 36 -16.89 14.74 -16.66
C LYS A 36 -16.10 14.09 -17.78
N LEU A 37 -15.84 14.88 -18.81
CA LEU A 37 -14.94 14.53 -19.91
C LEU A 37 -13.65 15.34 -19.87
N ASP A 38 -12.56 14.67 -20.24
CA ASP A 38 -11.28 15.27 -20.53
C ASP A 38 -11.29 15.89 -21.94
N ASN A 39 -11.09 17.20 -22.01
CA ASN A 39 -11.06 17.99 -23.24
C ASN A 39 -9.65 18.44 -23.63
N SER A 40 -8.61 17.87 -23.00
CA SER A 40 -7.22 18.23 -23.26
C SER A 40 -6.80 17.93 -24.70
N LYS A 41 -6.02 18.85 -25.27
CA LYS A 41 -5.21 18.57 -26.45
C LYS A 41 -3.79 18.34 -25.96
N ARG A 42 -3.31 17.12 -26.08
CA ARG A 42 -2.04 16.74 -25.47
C ARG A 42 -1.23 15.79 -26.34
N ILE A 43 0.06 15.76 -26.08
CA ILE A 43 0.98 14.73 -26.56
C ILE A 43 1.57 14.02 -25.35
N ASN A 44 1.54 12.69 -25.37
CA ASN A 44 2.17 11.85 -24.38
C ASN A 44 3.51 11.39 -24.94
N ALA A 45 4.58 11.58 -24.15
CA ALA A 45 5.90 11.05 -24.44
C ALA A 45 6.24 10.00 -23.38
N SER A 46 6.45 8.77 -23.81
CA SER A 46 6.87 7.66 -22.96
C SER A 46 8.14 7.02 -23.54
N PHE A 47 9.02 6.60 -22.65
CA PHE A 47 10.21 5.84 -22.97
C PHE A 47 10.23 4.60 -22.08
N SER A 48 10.23 3.43 -22.70
CA SER A 48 10.20 2.15 -22.01
C SER A 48 11.37 1.27 -22.43
N ILE A 49 12.01 0.64 -21.45
CA ILE A 49 13.02 -0.40 -21.63
C ILE A 49 12.52 -1.64 -20.91
N SER A 50 12.46 -2.76 -21.61
CA SER A 50 11.97 -4.02 -21.04
C SER A 50 12.81 -5.21 -21.47
N ASN A 51 13.15 -6.07 -20.52
CA ASN A 51 13.71 -7.39 -20.70
C ASN A 51 13.24 -8.31 -19.53
N GLU A 52 13.66 -9.57 -19.52
CA GLU A 52 13.22 -10.55 -18.51
C GLU A 52 13.51 -10.16 -17.04
N LYS A 53 14.55 -9.35 -16.81
CA LYS A 53 15.03 -8.97 -15.46
C LYS A 53 14.75 -7.50 -15.12
N PHE A 54 14.40 -6.68 -16.09
CA PHE A 54 14.28 -5.24 -15.93
C PHE A 54 13.15 -4.72 -16.80
N ASN A 55 12.22 -4.02 -16.18
CA ASN A 55 11.14 -3.33 -16.88
C ASN A 55 11.08 -1.91 -16.35
N SER A 56 11.19 -0.91 -17.22
CA SER A 56 11.15 0.48 -16.78
C SER A 56 10.44 1.34 -17.80
N THR A 57 9.67 2.29 -17.30
CA THR A 57 8.99 3.31 -18.10
C THR A 57 9.15 4.66 -17.43
N ILE A 58 9.47 5.67 -18.23
CA ILE A 58 9.35 7.08 -17.85
C ILE A 58 8.36 7.72 -18.82
N SER A 59 7.39 8.47 -18.30
CA SER A 59 6.41 9.17 -19.12
C SER A 59 6.12 10.57 -18.62
N SER A 60 5.76 11.45 -19.56
CA SER A 60 5.27 12.79 -19.28
C SER A 60 4.36 13.23 -20.42
N THR A 61 3.55 14.24 -20.16
CA THR A 61 2.56 14.78 -21.08
C THR A 61 2.76 16.26 -21.25
N TYR A 62 2.65 16.72 -22.48
CA TYR A 62 2.59 18.13 -22.80
C TYR A 62 1.20 18.50 -23.34
N GLU A 63 0.52 19.38 -22.63
CA GLU A 63 -0.79 19.91 -23.02
C GLU A 63 -0.64 21.22 -23.81
N PHE A 64 -1.30 21.30 -24.96
CA PHE A 64 -1.28 22.48 -25.82
C PHE A 64 -2.28 23.56 -25.38
N THR A 65 -3.29 23.19 -24.58
CA THR A 65 -4.39 24.07 -24.22
C THR A 65 -4.53 24.24 -22.72
N LYS A 66 -4.76 25.48 -22.28
CA LYS A 66 -4.97 25.88 -20.88
C LYS A 66 -6.42 25.73 -20.41
N ASN A 67 -7.20 24.86 -21.04
CA ASN A 67 -8.63 24.67 -20.74
C ASN A 67 -8.96 23.23 -20.33
N SER A 68 -7.92 22.44 -20.02
CA SER A 68 -8.04 21.06 -19.58
C SER A 68 -8.52 21.01 -18.13
N ASN A 69 -9.77 20.58 -17.94
CA ASN A 69 -10.34 20.46 -16.59
C ASN A 69 -9.58 19.43 -15.74
N TYR A 70 -9.01 18.40 -16.37
CA TYR A 70 -8.25 17.36 -15.68
C TYR A 70 -6.88 17.86 -15.19
N HIS A 71 -6.15 18.58 -16.05
CA HIS A 71 -4.77 18.97 -15.80
C HIS A 71 -4.62 19.90 -14.60
N TYR A 72 -5.49 20.91 -14.50
CA TYR A 72 -5.54 21.79 -13.33
C TYR A 72 -5.95 21.03 -12.06
N SER A 73 -6.89 20.08 -12.17
CA SER A 73 -7.32 19.28 -11.03
C SER A 73 -6.24 18.37 -10.45
N GLN A 74 -5.17 18.10 -11.22
CA GLN A 74 -3.98 17.38 -10.78
C GLN A 74 -2.90 18.27 -10.14
N GLY A 75 -3.18 19.57 -9.99
CA GLY A 75 -2.20 20.56 -9.55
C GLY A 75 -1.10 20.81 -10.58
N ASN A 76 -1.40 20.63 -11.88
CA ASN A 76 -0.48 20.96 -12.96
C ASN A 76 -0.97 22.24 -13.66
N ASP A 77 -0.42 23.39 -13.29
CA ASP A 77 -0.84 24.68 -13.86
C ASP A 77 -0.11 25.06 -15.16
N LYS A 78 0.90 24.27 -15.53
CA LYS A 78 1.81 24.51 -16.64
C LYS A 78 1.61 23.45 -17.72
N ASN A 79 1.91 23.77 -18.98
CA ASN A 79 1.65 22.85 -20.09
C ASN A 79 2.33 21.47 -19.95
N LEU A 80 3.52 21.41 -19.34
CA LEU A 80 4.18 20.13 -19.07
C LEU A 80 3.60 19.53 -17.78
N SER A 81 3.31 18.23 -17.79
CA SER A 81 2.85 17.51 -16.61
C SER A 81 4.00 17.11 -15.70
N ASP A 82 3.65 16.50 -14.57
CA ASP A 82 4.62 15.75 -13.78
C ASP A 82 5.26 14.63 -14.62
N ILE A 83 6.50 14.28 -14.28
CA ILE A 83 7.22 13.13 -14.79
C ILE A 83 6.86 11.93 -13.94
N LEU A 84 6.40 10.86 -14.60
CA LEU A 84 6.07 9.59 -13.99
C LEU A 84 7.16 8.58 -14.32
N GLY A 85 7.63 7.86 -13.31
CA GLY A 85 8.65 6.82 -13.49
C GLY A 85 8.22 5.51 -12.83
N SER A 86 8.54 4.41 -13.47
CA SER A 86 8.37 3.05 -12.98
C SER A 86 9.59 2.21 -13.34
N PHE A 87 10.11 1.46 -12.37
CA PHE A 87 11.31 0.64 -12.49
C PHE A 87 11.10 -0.66 -11.72
N ASP A 88 11.03 -1.77 -12.42
CA ASP A 88 10.95 -3.10 -11.88
C ASP A 88 12.23 -3.87 -12.19
N LEU A 89 12.74 -4.55 -11.16
CA LEU A 89 13.90 -5.42 -11.23
C LEU A 89 13.50 -6.80 -10.72
N ASN A 90 13.69 -7.81 -11.56
CA ASN A 90 13.41 -9.21 -11.25
C ASN A 90 14.70 -10.03 -11.35
N PHE A 91 15.24 -10.37 -10.20
CA PHE A 91 16.34 -11.31 -10.04
C PHE A 91 15.81 -12.60 -9.39
N TYR A 92 16.53 -13.71 -9.55
CA TYR A 92 16.10 -15.05 -9.15
C TYR A 92 15.40 -15.14 -7.78
N ASN A 93 15.96 -14.46 -6.77
CA ASN A 93 15.44 -14.44 -5.41
C ASN A 93 14.95 -13.06 -4.94
N SER A 94 14.93 -12.05 -5.81
CA SER A 94 14.62 -10.67 -5.44
C SER A 94 13.77 -9.99 -6.49
N ILE A 95 12.64 -9.45 -6.08
CA ILE A 95 11.80 -8.57 -6.90
C ILE A 95 11.82 -7.20 -6.24
N SER A 96 12.16 -6.16 -6.99
CA SER A 96 12.12 -4.78 -6.53
C SER A 96 11.33 -3.93 -7.51
N SER A 97 10.54 -3.00 -7.01
CA SER A 97 9.84 -2.00 -7.81
C SER A 97 10.07 -0.61 -7.22
N TYR A 98 10.18 0.39 -8.09
CA TYR A 98 10.28 1.79 -7.71
C TYR A 98 9.41 2.61 -8.63
N ASN A 99 8.48 3.36 -8.06
CA ASN A 99 7.57 4.25 -8.78
C ASN A 99 7.69 5.65 -8.21
N PHE A 100 7.67 6.67 -9.06
CA PHE A 100 7.71 8.06 -8.63
C PHE A 100 6.87 9.00 -9.49
N ARG A 101 6.46 10.11 -8.89
CA ARG A 101 5.82 11.26 -9.53
C ARG A 101 6.56 12.53 -9.14
N PHE A 102 7.25 13.11 -10.11
CA PHE A 102 8.09 14.28 -9.92
C PHE A 102 7.52 15.48 -10.66
N ASP A 103 7.37 16.60 -9.97
CA ASP A 103 6.97 17.88 -10.56
C ASP A 103 8.21 18.67 -11.01
N PRO A 104 8.46 18.78 -12.32
CA PRO A 104 9.64 19.48 -12.83
C PRO A 104 9.54 21.01 -12.69
N HIS A 105 8.36 21.57 -12.50
CA HIS A 105 8.19 23.03 -12.36
C HIS A 105 8.57 23.51 -10.98
N ASN A 106 8.15 22.75 -9.96
CA ASN A 106 8.42 23.05 -8.56
C ASN A 106 9.67 22.33 -8.02
N ASN A 107 10.33 21.52 -8.85
CA ASN A 107 11.47 20.68 -8.48
C ASN A 107 11.18 19.83 -7.23
N TYR A 108 10.07 19.10 -7.27
CA TYR A 108 9.48 18.51 -6.08
C TYR A 108 8.97 17.09 -6.34
N MET A 109 9.31 16.16 -5.45
CA MET A 109 8.77 14.80 -5.47
C MET A 109 7.38 14.80 -4.83
N LYS A 110 6.33 14.61 -5.63
CA LYS A 110 4.94 14.52 -5.18
C LYS A 110 4.67 13.17 -4.51
N SER A 111 5.17 12.09 -5.10
CA SER A 111 5.12 10.77 -4.49
C SER A 111 6.24 9.84 -4.96
N GLN A 112 6.61 8.90 -4.11
CA GLN A 112 7.52 7.82 -4.43
C GLN A 112 7.15 6.56 -3.61
N ASN A 113 7.25 5.41 -4.26
CA ASN A 113 7.01 4.11 -3.66
C ASN A 113 8.14 3.16 -4.06
N TYR A 114 8.81 2.56 -3.10
CA TYR A 114 9.79 1.49 -3.31
C TYR A 114 9.29 0.22 -2.66
N GLU A 115 9.31 -0.91 -3.36
CA GLU A 115 9.01 -2.22 -2.79
C GLU A 115 10.13 -3.20 -3.10
N MET A 116 10.42 -4.08 -2.16
CA MET A 116 11.40 -5.14 -2.28
C MET A 116 10.84 -6.41 -1.65
N LYS A 117 10.95 -7.52 -2.37
CA LYS A 117 10.62 -8.86 -1.92
C LYS A 117 11.86 -9.72 -2.15
N TYR A 118 12.41 -10.30 -1.08
CA TYR A 118 13.59 -11.13 -1.16
C TYR A 118 13.34 -12.48 -0.48
N LYS A 119 13.68 -13.58 -1.15
CA LYS A 119 13.51 -14.93 -0.64
C LYS A 119 14.85 -15.59 -0.43
N ASN A 120 15.06 -16.22 0.72
CA ASN A 120 16.25 -17.01 0.99
C ASN A 120 15.92 -18.29 1.75
N THR A 121 16.95 -19.02 2.17
CA THR A 121 16.82 -20.28 2.91
C THR A 121 16.27 -20.14 4.32
N ILE A 122 16.12 -18.92 4.84
CA ILE A 122 15.60 -18.62 6.18
C ILE A 122 14.14 -18.18 6.08
N GLY A 123 13.76 -17.46 5.02
CA GLY A 123 12.40 -16.96 4.84
C GLY A 123 12.24 -15.96 3.70
N ASP A 124 11.05 -15.39 3.67
CA ASP A 124 10.63 -14.31 2.78
C ASP A 124 10.71 -12.98 3.52
N TYR A 125 11.40 -12.01 2.93
CA TYR A 125 11.53 -10.62 3.38
C TYR A 125 10.72 -9.73 2.45
N LYS A 126 9.97 -8.79 3.00
CA LYS A 126 9.27 -7.74 2.27
C LYS A 126 9.57 -6.41 2.93
N LEU A 127 9.93 -5.42 2.13
CA LEU A 127 10.19 -4.05 2.56
C LEU A 127 9.51 -3.12 1.56
N SER A 128 8.77 -2.13 2.06
CA SER A 128 8.16 -1.10 1.23
C SER A 128 8.37 0.26 1.88
N TYR A 129 8.68 1.27 1.08
CA TYR A 129 8.77 2.67 1.49
C TYR A 129 7.80 3.48 0.65
N LEU A 130 7.01 4.33 1.32
CA LEU A 130 6.05 5.22 0.69
C LEU A 130 6.28 6.63 1.23
N ASP A 131 6.46 7.58 0.33
CA ASP A 131 6.43 9.02 0.62
C ASP A 131 5.42 9.66 -0.35
N GLN A 132 4.39 10.27 0.21
CA GLN A 132 3.34 10.92 -0.55
C GLN A 132 3.02 12.27 0.08
N LYS A 133 3.07 13.30 -0.75
CA LYS A 133 2.78 14.66 -0.34
C LYS A 133 1.70 15.26 -1.22
N THR A 134 0.68 15.83 -0.60
CA THR A 134 -0.36 16.59 -1.30
C THR A 134 -0.22 18.07 -0.97
N LYS A 135 -0.28 18.89 -2.01
CA LYS A 135 -0.32 20.35 -1.90
C LYS A 135 -1.66 20.88 -2.40
N THR A 136 -2.17 21.92 -1.76
CA THR A 136 -3.16 22.84 -2.36
C THR A 136 -2.66 24.25 -2.11
N ASP A 137 -2.66 25.08 -3.15
CA ASP A 137 -2.18 26.47 -3.10
C ASP A 137 -0.79 26.61 -2.44
N ASP A 138 0.16 25.77 -2.86
CA ASP A 138 1.54 25.69 -2.35
C ASP A 138 1.73 25.26 -0.88
N ILE A 139 0.65 25.01 -0.14
CA ILE A 139 0.69 24.51 1.25
C ILE A 139 0.60 22.99 1.24
N ILE A 140 1.51 22.32 1.96
CA ILE A 140 1.44 20.86 2.16
C ILE A 140 0.29 20.56 3.13
N ILE A 141 -0.72 19.83 2.66
CA ILE A 141 -1.93 19.49 3.43
C ILE A 141 -1.87 18.07 3.98
N SER A 142 -1.20 17.16 3.28
CA SER A 142 -0.90 15.83 3.77
C SER A 142 0.52 15.45 3.39
N ASP A 143 1.30 14.99 4.37
CA ASP A 143 2.65 14.46 4.19
C ASP A 143 2.71 13.11 4.90
N LYS A 144 2.60 12.04 4.12
CA LYS A 144 2.63 10.67 4.62
C LYS A 144 3.95 10.03 4.20
N GLU A 145 4.72 9.60 5.18
CA GLU A 145 5.97 8.92 4.95
C GLU A 145 6.03 7.66 5.82
N SER A 146 6.19 6.49 5.22
CA SER A 146 6.09 5.23 5.93
C SER A 146 7.01 4.14 5.39
N ILE A 147 7.42 3.24 6.29
CA ILE A 147 8.13 2.00 5.97
C ILE A 147 7.28 0.83 6.42
N ASN A 148 6.96 -0.07 5.51
CA ASN A 148 6.36 -1.36 5.82
C ASN A 148 7.43 -2.44 5.71
N TYR A 149 7.56 -3.28 6.73
CA TYR A 149 8.49 -4.41 6.71
C TYR A 149 7.77 -5.68 7.16
N ARG A 150 8.15 -6.81 6.57
CA ARG A 150 7.65 -8.13 6.93
C ARG A 150 8.70 -9.19 6.70
N PHE A 151 8.77 -10.12 7.64
CA PHE A 151 9.55 -11.34 7.56
C PHE A 151 8.62 -12.52 7.82
N ASP A 152 8.70 -13.55 6.99
CA ASP A 152 8.02 -14.82 7.16
C ASP A 152 9.04 -15.96 7.03
N SER A 153 9.29 -16.72 8.09
CA SER A 153 10.26 -17.81 8.04
C SER A 153 9.74 -18.99 7.22
N ILE A 154 10.66 -19.76 6.62
CA ILE A 154 10.31 -21.11 6.20
C ILE A 154 10.02 -22.01 7.41
N LYS A 155 9.35 -23.15 7.21
CA LYS A 155 9.10 -24.13 8.28
C LYS A 155 10.44 -24.75 8.72
N TYR A 156 10.82 -24.58 9.98
CA TYR A 156 12.00 -25.20 10.58
C TYR A 156 11.60 -26.01 11.81
N LYS A 157 11.84 -27.34 11.79
CA LYS A 157 11.44 -28.27 12.85
C LYS A 157 10.01 -28.01 13.34
N ASN A 158 9.07 -28.06 12.42
CA ASN A 158 7.65 -27.83 12.68
C ASN A 158 7.25 -26.40 13.10
N SER A 159 8.22 -25.49 13.23
CA SER A 159 7.99 -24.12 13.64
C SER A 159 8.01 -23.13 12.46
N LYS A 160 7.21 -22.07 12.55
CA LYS A 160 7.32 -20.87 11.70
C LYS A 160 7.21 -19.62 12.56
N ILE A 161 7.94 -18.59 12.17
CA ILE A 161 7.90 -17.26 12.80
C ILE A 161 7.58 -16.24 11.70
N SER A 162 6.72 -15.29 12.02
CA SER A 162 6.49 -14.10 11.20
C SER A 162 6.59 -12.85 12.05
N TYR A 163 7.11 -11.78 11.47
CA TYR A 163 7.17 -10.47 12.09
C TYR A 163 6.81 -9.42 11.04
N PHE A 164 6.02 -8.41 11.40
CA PHE A 164 5.68 -7.32 10.50
C PHE A 164 5.54 -6.00 11.24
N GLY A 165 5.62 -4.90 10.50
CA GLY A 165 5.24 -3.60 11.01
C GLY A 165 5.12 -2.53 9.93
N LEU A 166 4.33 -1.52 10.26
CA LEU A 166 4.13 -0.29 9.51
C LEU A 166 4.63 0.85 10.39
N PHE A 167 5.74 1.45 9.98
CA PHE A 167 6.37 2.56 10.67
C PHE A 167 6.02 3.86 9.96
N ASP A 168 5.41 4.79 10.68
CA ASP A 168 5.24 6.17 10.27
C ASP A 168 6.52 6.93 10.59
N LEU A 169 7.23 7.37 9.54
CA LEU A 169 8.50 8.08 9.66
C LEU A 169 8.32 9.49 10.20
N LYS A 170 7.18 10.15 9.94
CA LYS A 170 6.92 11.52 10.43
C LYS A 170 6.69 11.53 11.93
N ASN A 171 5.86 10.61 12.38
CA ASN A 171 5.51 10.49 13.80
C ASN A 171 6.48 9.61 14.57
N SER A 172 7.46 8.99 13.90
CA SER A 172 8.48 8.11 14.48
C SER A 172 7.87 6.97 15.32
N ILE A 173 6.79 6.36 14.82
CA ILE A 173 6.03 5.34 15.53
C ILE A 173 5.65 4.17 14.63
N ASN A 174 5.67 2.94 15.16
CA ASN A 174 5.01 1.81 14.51
C ASN A 174 3.50 1.94 14.70
N THR A 175 2.77 2.32 13.66
CA THR A 175 1.31 2.39 13.66
C THR A 175 0.70 0.99 13.74
N GLU A 176 1.34 0.00 13.11
CA GLU A 176 1.03 -1.42 13.29
C GLU A 176 2.31 -2.22 13.47
N SER A 177 2.28 -3.23 14.32
CA SER A 177 3.34 -4.24 14.39
C SER A 177 2.78 -5.56 14.89
N GLY A 178 3.45 -6.66 14.57
CA GLY A 178 3.04 -7.94 15.09
C GLY A 178 4.10 -9.01 14.96
N PHE A 179 3.95 -10.01 15.81
CA PHE A 179 4.78 -11.20 15.88
C PHE A 179 3.86 -12.42 15.91
N SER A 180 4.15 -13.39 15.07
CA SER A 180 3.43 -14.66 15.03
C SER A 180 4.43 -15.80 15.16
N TYR A 181 4.14 -16.73 16.07
CA TYR A 181 4.82 -18.01 16.17
C TYR A 181 3.81 -19.12 15.97
N SER A 182 4.19 -20.14 15.21
CA SER A 182 3.39 -21.34 15.05
C SER A 182 4.26 -22.59 15.13
N TYR A 183 3.76 -23.63 15.76
CA TYR A 183 4.34 -24.96 15.80
C TYR A 183 3.24 -25.96 15.44
N PHE A 184 3.51 -26.89 14.53
CA PHE A 184 2.57 -27.96 14.16
C PHE A 184 3.32 -29.27 13.91
N ASP A 185 3.03 -30.28 14.72
CA ASP A 185 3.43 -31.66 14.48
C ASP A 185 2.24 -32.53 14.05
N GLU A 186 2.38 -33.85 14.19
CA GLU A 186 1.39 -34.83 13.74
C GLU A 186 0.11 -34.86 14.60
N CYS A 187 0.21 -34.41 15.85
CA CYS A 187 -0.84 -34.56 16.84
C CYS A 187 -1.43 -33.21 17.28
N PHE A 188 -0.57 -32.20 17.47
CA PHE A 188 -0.99 -30.92 18.00
C PHE A 188 -0.29 -29.74 17.32
N GLY A 189 -0.89 -28.56 17.47
CA GLY A 189 -0.39 -27.29 16.99
C GLY A 189 -0.61 -26.18 18.00
N ILE A 190 0.30 -25.22 18.02
CA ILE A 190 0.25 -24.04 18.87
C ILE A 190 0.47 -22.82 17.99
N ASN A 191 -0.39 -21.81 18.12
CA ASN A 191 -0.19 -20.49 17.55
C ASN A 191 -0.16 -19.45 18.67
N LEU A 192 0.80 -18.55 18.57
CA LEU A 192 0.91 -17.35 19.38
C LEU A 192 1.00 -16.16 18.43
N ASP A 193 -0.01 -15.30 18.46
CA ASP A 193 -0.07 -14.10 17.64
C ASP A 193 -0.16 -12.87 18.55
N PHE A 194 0.79 -11.96 18.41
CA PHE A 194 0.78 -10.66 19.05
C PHE A 194 0.63 -9.58 17.97
N LYS A 195 -0.33 -8.68 18.13
CA LYS A 195 -0.51 -7.51 17.27
C LYS A 195 -0.66 -6.27 18.13
N ARG A 196 0.05 -5.20 17.76
CA ARG A 196 -0.11 -3.86 18.32
C ARG A 196 -0.57 -2.90 17.25
N ASN A 197 -1.64 -2.16 17.54
CA ASN A 197 -2.10 -1.01 16.78
C ASN A 197 -1.87 0.25 17.62
N SER A 198 -1.13 1.23 17.08
CA SER A 198 -0.80 2.48 17.78
C SER A 198 -1.60 3.68 17.27
N TYR A 199 -2.70 3.45 16.57
CA TYR A 199 -3.57 4.53 16.09
C TYR A 199 -4.14 5.32 17.26
N THR A 200 -4.10 6.64 17.13
CA THR A 200 -4.62 7.60 18.10
C THR A 200 -5.39 8.68 17.35
N GLU A 201 -6.71 8.53 17.26
CA GLU A 201 -7.60 9.51 16.65
C GLU A 201 -8.90 9.55 17.44
N GLU A 202 -9.24 10.71 17.99
CA GLU A 202 -10.45 10.99 18.77
C GLU A 202 -10.74 9.95 19.89
N GLU A 203 -11.43 8.86 19.55
CA GLU A 203 -11.84 7.78 20.44
C GLU A 203 -11.00 6.50 20.29
N LEU A 204 -10.18 6.40 19.23
CA LEU A 204 -9.28 5.27 18.99
C LEU A 204 -8.09 5.34 19.94
N LYS A 205 -7.98 4.35 20.81
CA LYS A 205 -6.82 4.13 21.68
C LYS A 205 -5.92 3.05 21.07
N PRO A 206 -4.61 3.07 21.38
CA PRO A 206 -3.73 1.97 21.07
C PRO A 206 -4.25 0.65 21.66
N GLN A 207 -4.03 -0.44 20.93
CA GLN A 207 -4.51 -1.77 21.32
C GLN A 207 -3.39 -2.79 21.17
N ASP A 208 -3.20 -3.58 22.21
CA ASP A 208 -2.35 -4.76 22.19
C ASP A 208 -3.27 -5.99 22.21
N ILE A 209 -3.11 -6.86 21.21
CA ILE A 209 -3.93 -8.06 21.02
C ILE A 209 -3.00 -9.26 21.07
N MET A 210 -3.23 -10.14 22.04
CA MET A 210 -2.53 -11.42 22.14
C MET A 210 -3.52 -12.55 21.94
N THR A 211 -3.28 -13.37 20.92
CA THR A 211 -4.05 -14.58 20.63
C THR A 211 -3.19 -15.81 20.89
N VAL A 212 -3.75 -16.76 21.62
CA VAL A 212 -3.17 -18.11 21.79
C VAL A 212 -4.16 -19.12 21.25
N MET A 213 -3.70 -20.04 20.42
CA MET A 213 -4.53 -21.11 19.88
C MET A 213 -3.83 -22.45 20.07
N PHE A 214 -4.55 -23.40 20.68
CA PHE A 214 -4.16 -24.80 20.77
C PHE A 214 -5.00 -25.62 19.82
N SER A 215 -4.34 -26.49 19.07
CA SER A 215 -4.90 -27.22 17.95
C SER A 215 -4.61 -28.70 18.12
N PHE A 216 -5.61 -29.57 17.99
CA PHE A 216 -5.44 -31.01 18.05
C PHE A 216 -6.07 -31.63 16.82
N LYS A 217 -5.33 -32.47 16.10
CA LYS A 217 -5.78 -33.07 14.83
C LYS A 217 -7.14 -33.78 14.95
N ASN A 218 -7.39 -34.43 16.09
CA ASN A 218 -8.58 -35.24 16.32
C ASN A 218 -9.57 -34.66 17.35
N LEU A 219 -9.19 -33.62 18.10
CA LEU A 219 -10.01 -33.06 19.19
C LEU A 219 -10.53 -31.65 18.90
N GLY A 220 -10.15 -31.06 17.77
CA GLY A 220 -10.51 -29.69 17.39
C GLY A 220 -9.51 -28.68 17.94
N SER A 221 -9.92 -27.41 18.00
CA SER A 221 -9.02 -26.33 18.44
C SER A 221 -9.70 -25.35 19.38
N TYR A 222 -8.89 -24.79 20.27
CA TYR A 222 -9.29 -23.85 21.30
C TYR A 222 -8.46 -22.59 21.11
N LYS A 223 -9.15 -21.47 20.92
CA LYS A 223 -8.53 -20.15 20.75
C LYS A 223 -8.93 -19.26 21.91
N SER A 224 -7.99 -18.50 22.44
CA SER A 224 -8.30 -17.36 23.28
C SER A 224 -7.59 -16.11 22.78
N THR A 225 -8.26 -14.97 22.90
CA THR A 225 -7.73 -13.66 22.52
C THR A 225 -7.90 -12.72 23.70
N ASN A 226 -6.79 -12.19 24.21
CA ASN A 226 -6.82 -11.09 25.17
C ASN A 226 -6.63 -9.78 24.41
N LEU A 227 -7.60 -8.88 24.53
CA LEU A 227 -7.49 -7.49 24.14
C LEU A 227 -7.07 -6.67 25.37
N ALA A 228 -5.81 -6.23 25.39
CA ALA A 228 -5.32 -5.30 26.38
C ALA A 228 -5.33 -3.89 25.77
N VAL A 229 -6.32 -3.09 26.13
CA VAL A 229 -6.41 -1.66 25.75
C VAL A 229 -5.64 -0.78 26.75
N SER A 230 -5.46 -1.25 28.00
CA SER A 230 -4.58 -0.70 29.04
C SER A 230 -4.37 -1.73 30.17
N GLU A 231 -3.46 -1.48 31.14
CA GLU A 231 -3.31 -2.35 32.32
C GLU A 231 -4.63 -2.50 33.13
N ASN A 232 -5.51 -1.50 33.04
CA ASN A 232 -6.79 -1.45 33.75
C ASN A 232 -7.97 -2.00 32.92
N ASP A 233 -7.80 -2.21 31.61
CA ASP A 233 -8.85 -2.64 30.68
C ASP A 233 -8.62 -4.07 30.16
N LYS A 234 -7.82 -4.88 30.87
CA LYS A 234 -7.60 -6.28 30.50
C LYS A 234 -8.92 -7.04 30.57
N GLN A 235 -9.34 -7.60 29.44
CA GLN A 235 -10.50 -8.50 29.39
C GLN A 235 -10.14 -9.89 29.91
N ASP A 236 -11.13 -10.58 30.47
CA ASP A 236 -11.01 -11.98 30.86
C ASP A 236 -10.77 -12.87 29.63
N ILE A 237 -10.05 -13.97 29.84
CA ILE A 237 -9.68 -14.92 28.79
C ILE A 237 -10.88 -15.83 28.50
N GLU A 238 -11.56 -15.60 27.37
CA GLU A 238 -12.59 -16.51 26.86
C GLU A 238 -12.00 -17.49 25.84
N TRP A 239 -12.47 -18.75 25.87
CA TRP A 239 -12.04 -19.81 24.97
C TRP A 239 -13.13 -20.17 23.98
N GLU A 240 -12.80 -20.12 22.70
CA GLU A 240 -13.70 -20.47 21.60
C GLU A 240 -13.21 -21.70 20.84
N SER A 241 -14.13 -22.56 20.42
CA SER A 241 -13.83 -23.67 19.54
C SER A 241 -13.69 -23.20 18.09
N LYS A 242 -12.60 -23.57 17.41
CA LYS A 242 -12.38 -23.20 15.99
C LYS A 242 -12.13 -24.43 15.12
N ARG A 243 -12.49 -24.35 13.83
CA ARG A 243 -12.15 -25.37 12.82
C ARG A 243 -10.75 -25.13 12.27
N ILE A 244 -9.99 -26.20 12.09
CA ILE A 244 -8.62 -26.16 11.57
C ILE A 244 -8.48 -27.01 10.32
N ASP A 245 -7.59 -26.58 9.45
CA ASP A 245 -7.18 -27.32 8.26
C ASP A 245 -6.22 -28.45 8.65
N ASN A 246 -6.57 -29.69 8.29
CA ASN A 246 -5.79 -30.87 8.62
C ASN A 246 -4.42 -30.90 7.92
N ASP A 247 -4.27 -30.15 6.82
CA ASP A 247 -3.02 -30.06 6.05
C ASP A 247 -1.90 -29.32 6.80
N LEU A 248 -2.23 -28.69 7.93
CA LEU A 248 -1.24 -28.06 8.82
C LEU A 248 -0.51 -29.07 9.70
N PHE A 249 -1.15 -30.20 10.03
CA PHE A 249 -0.56 -31.28 10.81
C PHE A 249 0.25 -32.17 9.89
N ASN A 250 1.51 -32.40 10.26
CA ASN A 250 2.41 -33.25 9.46
C ASN A 250 2.17 -34.75 9.68
#